data_AF-A0A951ELV3-F1
#
_entry.id   AF-A0A951ELV3-F1
#
_cell.length_a   1.000
_cell.length_b   1.000
_cell.length_c   1.000
_cell.angle_alpha   90.00
_cell.angle_beta   90.00
_cell.angle_gamma   90.00
#
_symmetry.space_group_name_H-M   'P 1'
#
loop_
_entity.id
_entity.type
_entity.pdbx_description
1 polymer ?
#
loop_
_entity_poly.entity_id
_entity_poly.type
_entity_poly.pdbx_seq_one_letter_code
_entity_poly.pdbx_strand_id
1 'polypeptide(L)'
;MAVKKISISLDSEVFERARRAAETEGVTLSTWLCQAAEEAAGLAEARTALAEYIQVYGPPDEAAMAETRARLDKAGVGQWETADEAAARMAALARLRGELPVEVRRRAG
;
A
#
# COMPACT_ATOMS: atom_id res chain seq x y z
N MET A 1 -8.89 -15.82 16.42
CA MET A 1 -8.60 -14.60 17.20
C MET A 1 -9.66 -14.45 18.28
N ALA A 2 -9.30 -13.96 19.47
CA ALA A 2 -10.26 -13.68 20.53
C ALA A 2 -10.98 -12.36 20.23
N VAL A 3 -12.31 -12.41 20.07
CA VAL A 3 -13.13 -11.22 19.79
C VAL A 3 -13.71 -10.70 21.10
N LYS A 4 -13.53 -9.41 21.39
CA LYS A 4 -14.16 -8.75 22.54
C LYS A 4 -15.39 -7.99 22.07
N LYS A 5 -16.55 -8.30 22.64
CA LYS A 5 -17.79 -7.58 22.34
C LYS A 5 -17.78 -6.24 23.07
N ILE A 6 -18.05 -5.16 22.32
CA ILE A 6 -18.28 -3.83 22.85
C ILE A 6 -19.71 -3.39 22.53
N SER A 7 -20.31 -2.60 23.41
CA SER A 7 -21.58 -1.92 23.17
C SER A 7 -21.30 -0.42 23.26
N ILE A 8 -21.58 0.29 22.17
CA ILE A 8 -21.33 1.73 22.05
C ILE A 8 -22.61 2.41 21.56
N SER A 9 -22.86 3.62 22.04
CA SER A 9 -23.90 4.49 21.50
C SER A 9 -23.25 5.48 20.54
N LEU A 10 -23.84 5.63 19.36
CA LEU A 10 -23.41 6.59 18.34
C LEU A 10 -24.50 7.64 18.18
N ASP A 11 -24.09 8.88 17.97
CA ASP A 11 -25.01 9.92 17.51
C ASP A 11 -25.71 9.46 16.22
N SER A 12 -27.00 9.77 16.08
CA SER A 12 -27.80 9.30 14.96
C SER A 12 -27.22 9.70 13.61
N GLU A 13 -26.67 10.91 13.49
CA GLU A 13 -26.00 11.36 12.28
C GLU A 13 -24.75 10.54 11.96
N VAL A 14 -23.94 10.23 12.97
CA VAL A 14 -22.71 9.43 12.82
C VAL A 14 -23.06 8.01 12.42
N PHE A 15 -24.10 7.42 13.02
CA PHE A 15 -24.59 6.09 12.66
C PHE A 15 -25.00 6.03 11.18
N GLU A 16 -25.80 6.98 10.70
CA GLU A 16 -26.25 7.00 9.30
C GLU A 16 -25.11 7.26 8.31
N ARG A 17 -24.08 8.03 8.71
CA ARG A 17 -22.88 8.21 7.90
C ARG A 17 -22.05 6.93 7.80
N ALA A 18 -21.79 6.27 8.93
CA ALA A 18 -21.04 5.02 8.97
C ALA A 18 -21.77 3.91 8.21
N ARG A 19 -23.11 3.85 8.33
CA ARG A 19 -23.94 2.91 7.58
C ARG A 19 -23.79 3.10 6.07
N ARG A 20 -23.90 4.33 5.57
CA ARG A 20 -23.74 4.63 4.13
C ARG A 20 -22.34 4.31 3.61
N ALA A 21 -21.30 4.55 4.41
CA ALA A 21 -19.93 4.19 4.07
C ALA A 21 -19.79 2.67 3.94
N ALA A 22 -20.29 1.91 4.92
CA ALA A 22 -20.29 0.45 4.89
C ALA A 22 -21.06 -0.10 3.66
N GLU A 23 -22.22 0.48 3.34
CA GLU A 23 -23.01 0.12 2.16
C GLU A 23 -22.25 0.41 0.85
N THR A 24 -21.53 1.54 0.77
CA THR A 24 -20.72 1.92 -0.40
C THR A 24 -19.56 0.94 -0.63
N GLU A 25 -18.97 0.45 0.45
CA GLU A 25 -17.86 -0.51 0.43
C GLU A 25 -18.35 -1.98 0.36
N GLY A 26 -19.66 -2.22 0.40
CA GLY A 26 -20.25 -3.55 0.31
C GLY A 26 -20.01 -4.44 1.54
N VAL A 27 -19.77 -3.84 2.71
CA VAL A 27 -19.48 -4.54 3.96
C VAL A 27 -20.55 -4.26 5.03
N THR A 28 -20.60 -5.07 6.09
CA THR A 28 -21.50 -4.81 7.22
C THR A 28 -21.00 -3.63 8.05
N LEU A 29 -21.92 -2.90 8.69
CA LEU A 29 -21.57 -1.77 9.55
C LEU A 29 -20.55 -2.16 10.65
N SER A 30 -20.68 -3.34 11.25
CA SER A 30 -19.72 -3.81 12.26
C SER A 30 -18.33 -4.03 11.68
N THR A 31 -18.23 -4.60 10.47
CA THR A 31 -16.95 -4.82 9.81
C THR A 31 -16.29 -3.49 9.48
N TRP A 32 -17.06 -2.56 8.91
CA TRP A 32 -16.59 -1.23 8.58
C TRP A 32 -16.10 -0.47 9.83
N LEU A 33 -16.86 -0.52 10.93
CA LEU A 33 -16.45 0.11 12.20
C LEU A 33 -15.18 -0.52 12.79
N CYS A 34 -15.00 -1.84 12.66
CA CYS A 34 -13.76 -2.49 13.08
C CYS A 34 -12.57 -2.02 12.24
N GLN A 35 -12.71 -1.92 10.92
CA GLN A 35 -11.66 -1.44 10.02
C GLN A 35 -11.32 0.02 10.30
N ALA A 36 -12.33 0.88 10.45
CA ALA A 36 -12.13 2.28 10.81
C ALA A 36 -11.42 2.44 12.17
N ALA A 37 -11.75 1.59 13.15
CA ALA A 37 -11.09 1.59 14.45
C ALA A 37 -9.62 1.14 14.34
N GLU A 38 -9.33 0.13 13.52
CA GLU A 38 -7.97 -0.34 13.26
C GLU A 38 -7.12 0.75 12.59
N GLU A 39 -7.65 1.40 11.55
CA GLU A 39 -6.97 2.50 10.85
C GLU A 39 -6.71 3.68 11.79
N ALA A 40 -7.71 4.07 12.59
CA ALA A 40 -7.57 5.16 13.54
C ALA A 40 -6.54 4.86 14.63
N ALA A 41 -6.52 3.63 15.14
CA ALA A 41 -5.53 3.17 16.12
C ALA A 41 -4.12 3.19 15.51
N GLY A 42 -3.94 2.61 14.33
CA GLY A 42 -2.67 2.60 13.62
C GLY A 42 -2.14 4.01 13.34
N LEU A 43 -3.02 4.95 12.96
CA LEU A 43 -2.64 6.35 12.74
C LEU A 43 -2.23 7.04 14.05
N ALA A 44 -2.92 6.77 15.17
CA ALA A 44 -2.57 7.33 16.47
C ALA A 44 -1.20 6.82 16.96
N GLU A 45 -0.93 5.53 16.78
CA GLU A 45 0.38 4.92 17.06
C GLU A 45 1.47 5.52 16.19
N ALA A 46 1.23 5.65 14.87
CA ALA A 46 2.19 6.26 13.94
C ALA A 46 2.51 7.72 14.31
N ARG A 47 1.51 8.50 14.74
CA ARG A 47 1.72 9.88 15.22
C ARG A 47 2.58 9.92 16.47
N THR A 48 2.37 8.98 17.38
CA THR A 48 3.16 8.87 18.61
C THR A 48 4.61 8.52 18.29
N ALA A 49 4.82 7.50 17.45
CA ALA A 49 6.14 7.10 16.99
C ALA A 49 6.88 8.24 16.25
N LEU A 50 6.16 9.02 15.44
CA LEU A 50 6.72 10.20 14.78
C LEU A 50 7.12 11.28 15.81
N ALA A 51 6.31 11.52 16.83
CA ALA A 51 6.64 12.47 17.88
C ALA A 51 7.90 12.04 18.66
N GLU A 52 8.00 10.75 19.02
CA GLU A 52 9.19 10.18 19.65
C GLU A 52 10.43 10.30 18.75
N TYR A 53 10.30 10.00 17.46
CA TYR A 53 11.37 10.19 16.48
C TYR A 53 11.85 11.65 16.45
N ILE A 54 10.93 12.60 16.34
CA ILE A 54 11.27 14.04 16.31
C ILE A 54 11.94 14.48 17.61
N GLN A 55 11.53 13.94 18.75
CA GLN A 55 12.15 14.24 20.03
C GLN A 55 13.60 13.74 20.10
N VAL A 56 13.89 12.57 19.54
CA VAL A 56 15.22 11.95 19.60
C VAL A 56 16.16 12.47 18.52
N TYR A 57 15.66 12.68 17.30
CA TYR A 57 16.47 12.95 16.12
C TYR A 57 16.26 14.36 15.54
N GLY A 58 15.31 15.12 16.07
CA GLY A 58 14.88 16.40 15.51
C GLY A 58 13.86 16.25 14.38
N PRO A 59 13.23 17.37 13.94
CA PRO A 59 12.33 17.34 12.81
C PRO A 59 13.07 16.90 11.53
N PRO A 60 12.39 16.23 10.58
CA PRO A 60 12.99 15.87 9.31
C PRO A 60 13.45 17.14 8.57
N ASP A 61 14.73 17.21 8.23
CA ASP A 61 15.32 18.31 7.47
C ASP A 61 14.92 18.18 5.99
N GLU A 62 14.15 19.16 5.50
CA GLU A 62 13.67 19.20 4.12
C GLU A 62 14.82 19.22 3.10
N ALA A 63 15.95 19.86 3.42
CA ALA A 63 17.12 19.89 2.54
C ALA A 63 17.76 18.50 2.44
N ALA A 64 17.95 17.83 3.58
CA ALA A 64 18.46 16.45 3.63
C ALA A 64 17.51 15.46 2.93
N MET A 65 16.20 15.65 3.06
CA MET A 65 15.18 14.84 2.37
C MET A 65 15.22 15.04 0.85
N ALA A 66 15.35 16.28 0.39
CA ALA A 66 15.47 16.59 -1.03
C ALA A 66 16.77 16.01 -1.64
N GLU A 67 17.89 16.13 -0.94
CA GLU A 67 19.15 15.51 -1.34
C GLU A 67 19.04 13.98 -1.42
N THR A 68 18.43 13.37 -0.40
CA THR A 68 18.20 11.92 -0.37
C THR A 68 17.32 11.47 -1.53
N ARG A 69 16.24 12.20 -1.84
CA ARG A 69 15.36 11.90 -2.98
C ARG A 69 16.14 11.99 -4.30
N ALA A 70 16.91 13.05 -4.51
CA ALA A 70 17.75 13.19 -5.71
C ALA A 70 18.77 12.05 -5.86
N ARG A 71 19.33 11.56 -4.75
CA ARG A 71 20.24 10.40 -4.74
C ARG A 71 19.51 9.09 -5.11
N LEU A 72 18.30 8.88 -4.60
CA LEU A 72 17.47 7.72 -4.94
C LEU A 72 17.05 7.74 -6.41
N ASP A 73 16.66 8.90 -6.93
CA ASP A 73 16.32 9.08 -8.34
C ASP A 73 17.51 8.79 -9.25
N LYS A 74 18.70 9.33 -8.90
CA LYS A 74 19.94 9.05 -9.63
C LYS A 74 20.32 7.57 -9.58
N ALA A 75 19.99 6.87 -8.49
CA ALA A 75 20.21 5.43 -8.35
C ALA A 75 19.14 4.58 -9.06
N GLY A 76 18.12 5.19 -9.68
CA GLY A 76 17.02 4.50 -10.35
C GLY A 76 16.04 3.81 -9.40
N VAL A 77 16.06 4.14 -8.11
CA VAL A 77 15.18 3.53 -7.11
C VAL A 77 13.76 4.11 -7.28
N GLY A 78 12.76 3.23 -7.41
CA GLY A 78 11.36 3.63 -7.56
C GLY A 78 10.95 4.06 -8.98
N GLN A 79 11.86 3.96 -9.95
CA GLN A 79 11.49 4.08 -11.36
C GLN A 79 10.67 2.85 -11.76
N TRP A 80 9.46 3.07 -12.26
CA TRP A 80 8.65 2.01 -12.83
C TRP A 80 9.36 1.49 -14.07
N GLU A 81 9.55 0.17 -14.14
CA GLU A 81 10.02 -0.48 -15.36
C GLU A 81 9.06 -0.12 -16.51
N THR A 82 9.61 0.24 -17.65
CA THR A 82 8.80 0.52 -18.84
C THR A 82 8.09 -0.75 -19.31
N ALA A 83 6.98 -0.60 -20.05
CA ALA A 83 6.25 -1.75 -20.59
C ALA A 83 7.14 -2.64 -21.48
N ASP A 84 8.07 -2.03 -22.23
CA ASP A 84 9.00 -2.73 -23.11
C ASP A 84 10.07 -3.51 -22.32
N GLU A 85 10.61 -2.92 -21.25
CA GLU A 85 11.55 -3.61 -20.34
C GLU A 85 10.86 -4.78 -19.61
N ALA A 86 9.62 -4.57 -19.16
CA ALA A 86 8.82 -5.63 -18.55
C ALA A 86 8.56 -6.78 -19.52
N ALA A 87 8.21 -6.48 -20.77
CA ALA A 87 8.01 -7.47 -21.83
C ALA A 87 9.30 -8.22 -22.17
N ALA A 88 10.44 -7.51 -22.25
CA ALA A 88 11.75 -8.10 -22.50
C ALA A 88 12.18 -9.04 -21.37
N ARG A 89 11.98 -8.64 -20.11
CA ARG A 89 12.23 -9.51 -18.95
C ARG A 89 11.34 -10.74 -18.97
N MET A 90 10.04 -10.59 -19.23
CA MET A 90 9.11 -11.72 -19.31
C MET A 90 9.52 -12.70 -20.42
N ALA A 91 9.93 -12.19 -21.59
CA ALA A 91 10.44 -13.01 -22.67
C ALA A 91 11.77 -13.71 -22.32
N ALA A 92 12.68 -13.03 -21.59
CA ALA A 92 13.91 -13.63 -21.10
C ALA A 92 13.64 -14.76 -20.07
N LEU A 93 12.70 -14.55 -19.15
CA LEU A 93 12.27 -15.56 -18.19
C LEU A 93 11.62 -16.77 -18.86
N ALA A 94 10.77 -16.54 -19.87
CA ALA A 94 10.17 -17.62 -20.65
C ALA A 94 11.25 -18.48 -21.33
N ARG A 95 12.28 -17.87 -21.91
CA ARG A 95 13.43 -18.60 -22.47
C ARG A 95 14.19 -19.43 -21.43
N LEU A 96 14.45 -18.87 -20.25
CA LEU A 96 15.12 -19.60 -19.16
C LEU A 96 14.30 -20.78 -18.64
N ARG A 97 12.97 -20.71 -18.73
CA ARG A 97 12.04 -21.79 -18.36
C ARG A 97 11.78 -22.80 -19.50
N GLY A 98 12.36 -22.59 -20.68
CA GLY A 98 12.11 -23.43 -21.86
C GLY A 98 10.78 -23.17 -22.56
N GLU A 99 10.09 -22.10 -22.20
CA GLU A 99 8.81 -21.66 -22.77
C GLU A 99 9.11 -20.72 -23.96
N LEU A 100 9.38 -21.28 -25.14
CA LEU A 100 9.59 -20.48 -26.35
C LEU A 100 8.29 -19.83 -26.83
N PRO A 101 8.32 -18.56 -27.30
CA PRO A 101 7.19 -17.96 -28.01
C PRO A 101 6.83 -18.81 -29.25
N VAL A 102 5.52 -18.94 -29.51
CA VAL A 102 4.93 -19.78 -30.57
C VAL A 102 5.55 -19.54 -31.96
N GLU A 103 6.08 -18.35 -32.20
CA GLU A 103 6.68 -17.94 -33.49
C GLU A 103 7.98 -18.70 -33.84
N VAL A 104 8.77 -19.12 -32.86
CA VAL A 104 10.01 -19.88 -33.12
C VAL A 104 9.72 -21.36 -33.43
N ARG A 105 8.60 -21.91 -32.92
CA ARG A 105 8.21 -23.31 -33.21
C ARG A 105 7.81 -23.52 -34.67
N ARG A 106 7.39 -22.50 -35.41
CA ARG A 106 6.98 -22.63 -36.82
C ARG A 106 8.14 -22.69 -37.83
N ARG A 107 9.38 -22.40 -37.42
CA ARG A 107 10.55 -22.43 -38.33
C ARG A 107 11.42 -23.69 -38.18
N ALA A 108 11.07 -24.58 -37.27
CA ALA A 108 11.79 -25.83 -36.99
C ALA A 108 10.94 -27.08 -37.29
N GLY A 109 9.96 -26.95 -38.20
CA GLY A 109 9.16 -28.06 -38.72
C GLY A 109 9.32 -28.16 -40.23
#